data_AF-A0A1V6F229-F1
#
_entry.id   AF-A0A1V6F229-F1
#
_cell.length_a   1.000
_cell.length_b   1.000
_cell.length_c   1.000
_cell.angle_alpha   90.00
_cell.angle_beta   90.00
_cell.angle_gamma   90.00
#
_symmetry.space_group_name_H-M   'P 1'
#
loop_
_entity.id
_entity.type
_entity.pdbx_description
1 polymer ?
#
loop_
_entity_poly.entity_id
_entity_poly.type
_entity_poly.pdbx_seq_one_letter_code
_entity_poly.pdbx_strand_id
1 'polypeptide(L)'
;MTTSYFAYGSNMDTEQMHQRCPDALLAGTAILPGYVFIINHRGLATIVPHADASVAGVLWELSPADELALDRYEGYGLGLYDKCFRTVENGDANTLQVLVYIDHINTRLGASRQGYLTRILRAAEAHGLSQRHLDMLRIWPANSSFHTFNRLMNDIKSGAGLPDSIKWQDRHRLSREMKELRDKVMLDAIFQGAGLNAEEYDFLLEETVCSRARDLSYQYEMERTTSLVVDYVGLTRFLRHIESLKQKENLVDELRVPGSTNEVAGLGVIITNDPAREHGPEHRFIVVEHAPILANLWRRLFFQEHGISPRTCNFMEAFADVAENCEGKSPQDVVTQILAAVQELAVNTHHGIEEDLESIRI
;
A
#
# COMPACT_ATOMS: atom_id res chain seq x y z
N MET A 1 -23.12 -32.44 -27.79
CA MET A 1 -21.70 -32.16 -27.51
C MET A 1 -21.53 -32.23 -26.01
N THR A 2 -20.46 -32.86 -25.53
CA THR A 2 -20.10 -32.84 -24.11
C THR A 2 -19.24 -31.61 -23.82
N THR A 3 -19.25 -31.17 -22.57
CA THR A 3 -18.44 -30.04 -22.10
C THR A 3 -17.41 -30.55 -21.12
N SER A 4 -16.12 -30.38 -21.42
CA SER A 4 -15.05 -30.67 -20.46
C SER A 4 -15.08 -29.64 -19.33
N TYR A 5 -15.15 -30.12 -18.08
CA TYR A 5 -15.24 -29.31 -16.87
C TYR A 5 -14.07 -29.62 -15.94
N PHE A 6 -13.43 -28.57 -15.42
CA PHE A 6 -12.32 -28.67 -14.48
C PHE A 6 -12.76 -28.32 -13.06
N ALA A 7 -12.70 -29.32 -12.18
CA ALA A 7 -12.99 -29.21 -10.76
C ALA A 7 -11.69 -29.09 -9.96
N TYR A 8 -11.58 -28.05 -9.13
CA TYR A 8 -10.45 -27.82 -8.20
C TYR A 8 -10.86 -27.88 -6.72
N GLY A 9 -12.15 -28.10 -6.44
CA GLY A 9 -12.74 -28.02 -5.10
C GLY A 9 -13.64 -29.21 -4.80
N SER A 10 -14.82 -28.97 -4.24
CA SER A 10 -15.70 -30.07 -3.78
C SER A 10 -16.20 -31.00 -4.89
N ASN A 11 -16.26 -30.54 -6.15
CA ASN A 11 -16.64 -31.39 -7.30
C ASN A 11 -15.51 -32.33 -7.76
N MET A 12 -14.33 -32.32 -7.10
CA MET A 12 -13.34 -33.39 -7.28
C MET A 12 -13.81 -34.70 -6.64
N ASP A 13 -14.69 -34.64 -5.64
CA ASP A 13 -15.23 -35.82 -4.97
C ASP A 13 -16.19 -36.57 -5.90
N THR A 14 -15.84 -37.80 -6.28
CA THR A 14 -16.59 -38.61 -7.24
C THR A 14 -18.02 -38.91 -6.79
N GLU A 15 -18.25 -39.12 -5.49
CA GLU A 15 -19.59 -39.42 -4.96
C GLU A 15 -20.49 -38.18 -5.05
N GLN A 16 -19.98 -37.02 -4.62
CA GLN A 16 -20.69 -35.74 -4.78
C GLN A 16 -20.92 -35.39 -6.24
N MET A 17 -19.93 -35.64 -7.09
CA MET A 17 -20.05 -35.37 -8.51
C MET A 17 -21.15 -36.24 -9.13
N HIS A 18 -21.17 -37.54 -8.84
CA HIS A 18 -22.19 -38.46 -9.35
C HIS A 18 -23.61 -38.12 -8.83
N GLN A 19 -23.73 -37.65 -7.58
CA GLN A 19 -25.02 -37.18 -7.04
C GLN A 19 -25.55 -35.93 -7.76
N ARG A 20 -24.65 -35.03 -8.20
CA ARG A 20 -25.01 -33.78 -8.90
C ARG A 20 -25.19 -33.99 -10.40
N CYS A 21 -24.34 -34.83 -10.99
CA CYS A 21 -24.16 -35.07 -12.41
C CYS A 21 -24.05 -36.58 -12.66
N PRO A 22 -25.17 -37.31 -12.74
CA PRO A 22 -25.15 -38.77 -12.86
C PRO A 22 -24.49 -39.28 -14.14
N ASP A 23 -24.50 -38.48 -15.22
CA ASP A 23 -23.95 -38.86 -16.53
C ASP A 23 -22.48 -38.39 -16.71
N ALA A 24 -21.90 -37.70 -15.72
CA ALA A 24 -20.56 -37.15 -15.81
C ALA A 24 -19.50 -38.27 -15.84
N LEU A 25 -18.58 -38.19 -16.81
CA LEU A 25 -17.50 -39.16 -16.96
C LEU A 25 -16.18 -38.57 -16.49
N LEU A 26 -15.43 -39.32 -15.67
CA LEU A 26 -14.10 -38.93 -15.24
C LEU A 26 -13.12 -38.98 -16.42
N ALA A 27 -12.50 -37.84 -16.76
CA ALA A 27 -11.61 -37.67 -17.89
C ALA A 27 -10.12 -37.58 -17.50
N GLY A 28 -9.80 -37.56 -16.20
CA GLY A 28 -8.43 -37.57 -15.67
C GLY A 28 -8.13 -36.33 -14.83
N THR A 29 -6.86 -35.98 -14.70
CA THR A 29 -6.38 -34.80 -13.95
C THR A 29 -5.73 -33.78 -14.89
N ALA A 30 -5.72 -32.52 -14.46
CA ALA A 30 -5.12 -31.44 -15.21
C ALA A 30 -4.58 -30.33 -14.29
N ILE A 31 -3.79 -29.44 -14.88
CA ILE A 31 -3.20 -28.28 -14.21
C ILE A 31 -3.70 -27.01 -14.90
N LEU A 32 -4.22 -26.07 -14.13
CA LEU A 32 -4.59 -24.74 -14.57
C LEU A 32 -3.48 -23.73 -14.21
N PRO A 33 -2.66 -23.27 -15.18
CA PRO A 33 -1.60 -22.29 -14.92
C PRO A 33 -2.14 -20.87 -14.73
N GLY A 34 -1.41 -20.03 -13.99
CA GLY A 34 -1.73 -18.62 -13.77
C GLY A 34 -2.81 -18.37 -12.71
N TYR A 35 -3.14 -19.39 -11.92
CA TYR A 35 -4.14 -19.33 -10.85
C TYR A 35 -3.60 -19.97 -9.57
N VAL A 36 -4.13 -19.53 -8.43
CA VAL A 36 -3.93 -20.16 -7.13
C VAL A 36 -5.27 -20.54 -6.51
N PHE A 37 -5.32 -21.73 -5.91
CA PHE A 37 -6.45 -22.19 -5.11
C PHE A 37 -6.51 -21.38 -3.81
N ILE A 38 -7.72 -20.89 -3.47
CA ILE A 38 -7.97 -20.34 -2.15
C ILE A 38 -9.26 -20.89 -1.54
N ILE A 39 -9.30 -20.93 -0.22
CA ILE A 39 -10.56 -20.80 0.51
C ILE A 39 -10.82 -19.32 0.76
N ASN A 40 -11.96 -18.85 0.29
CA ASN A 40 -12.38 -17.47 0.51
C ASN A 40 -12.89 -17.23 1.94
N HIS A 41 -13.15 -15.97 2.29
CA HIS A 41 -13.69 -15.55 3.58
C HIS A 41 -15.07 -16.15 3.92
N ARG A 42 -15.80 -16.73 2.95
CA ARG A 42 -17.05 -17.47 3.18
C ARG A 42 -16.79 -18.95 3.55
N GLY A 43 -15.53 -19.36 3.50
CA GLY A 43 -15.05 -20.71 3.78
C GLY A 43 -15.26 -21.70 2.63
N LEU A 44 -15.32 -21.22 1.39
CA LEU A 44 -15.53 -22.02 0.16
C LEU A 44 -14.35 -21.89 -0.80
N ALA A 45 -14.14 -22.92 -1.62
CA ALA A 45 -13.05 -22.96 -2.58
C ALA A 45 -13.30 -22.04 -3.78
N THR A 46 -12.31 -21.24 -4.15
CA THR A 46 -12.26 -20.51 -5.42
C THR A 46 -10.83 -20.50 -5.94
N ILE A 47 -10.63 -19.94 -7.14
CA ILE A 47 -9.31 -19.69 -7.69
C ILE A 47 -9.16 -18.20 -7.99
N VAL A 48 -7.97 -17.65 -7.78
CA VAL A 48 -7.66 -16.25 -8.08
C VAL A 48 -6.42 -16.17 -8.99
N PRO A 49 -6.31 -15.15 -9.86
CA PRO A 49 -5.14 -14.99 -10.72
C PRO A 49 -3.86 -14.88 -9.90
N HIS A 50 -2.84 -15.65 -10.28
CA HIS A 50 -1.50 -15.60 -9.71
C HIS A 50 -0.49 -16.13 -10.73
N ALA A 51 0.32 -15.25 -11.31
CA ALA A 51 1.14 -15.54 -12.50
C ALA A 51 2.07 -16.75 -12.32
N ASP A 52 2.69 -16.88 -11.15
CA ASP A 52 3.69 -17.92 -10.87
C ASP A 52 3.10 -19.17 -10.18
N ALA A 53 1.78 -19.31 -10.16
CA ALA A 53 1.11 -20.45 -9.52
C ALA A 53 0.28 -21.27 -10.51
N SER A 54 -0.05 -22.48 -10.11
CA SER A 54 -0.96 -23.35 -10.84
C SER A 54 -1.85 -24.14 -9.89
N VAL A 55 -3.02 -24.53 -10.40
CA VAL A 55 -4.02 -25.30 -9.65
C VAL A 55 -4.15 -26.69 -10.27
N ALA A 56 -3.91 -27.73 -9.48
CA ALA A 56 -4.24 -29.09 -9.87
C ALA A 56 -5.73 -29.36 -9.64
N GLY A 57 -6.33 -30.17 -10.52
CA GLY A 57 -7.74 -30.54 -10.41
C GLY A 57 -8.10 -31.75 -11.27
N VAL A 58 -9.40 -32.02 -11.32
CA VAL A 58 -10.01 -33.19 -11.96
C VAL A 58 -10.83 -32.73 -13.16
N LEU A 59 -10.71 -33.46 -14.27
CA LEU A 59 -11.50 -33.25 -15.47
C LEU A 59 -12.70 -34.19 -15.51
N TRP A 60 -13.85 -33.62 -15.85
CA TRP A 60 -15.11 -34.32 -16.09
C TRP A 60 -15.63 -33.99 -17.48
N GLU A 61 -16.19 -34.98 -18.19
CA GLU A 61 -17.01 -34.74 -19.37
C GLU A 61 -18.48 -34.65 -18.94
N LEU A 62 -19.09 -33.50 -19.19
CA LEU A 62 -20.49 -33.23 -18.82
C LEU A 62 -21.44 -33.42 -19.99
N SER A 63 -22.58 -34.05 -19.72
CA SER A 63 -23.75 -33.95 -20.59
C SER A 63 -24.35 -32.53 -20.50
N PRO A 64 -25.14 -32.08 -21.49
CA PRO A 64 -25.85 -30.80 -21.38
C PRO A 64 -26.79 -30.72 -20.16
N ALA A 65 -27.34 -31.86 -19.71
CA ALA A 65 -28.21 -31.91 -18.53
C ALA A 65 -27.41 -31.71 -17.23
N ASP A 66 -26.23 -32.32 -17.15
CA ASP A 66 -25.32 -32.21 -16.01
C ASP A 66 -24.70 -30.82 -15.90
N GLU A 67 -24.34 -30.22 -17.05
CA GLU A 67 -23.87 -28.84 -17.09
C GLU A 67 -24.92 -27.87 -16.50
N LEU A 68 -26.19 -28.03 -16.89
CA LEU A 68 -27.30 -27.25 -16.31
C LEU A 68 -27.52 -27.55 -14.82
N ALA A 69 -27.26 -28.78 -14.38
CA ALA A 69 -27.34 -29.14 -12.96
C ALA A 69 -26.24 -28.44 -12.15
N LEU A 70 -25.02 -28.37 -12.67
CA LEU A 70 -23.92 -27.61 -12.07
C LEU A 70 -24.19 -26.11 -12.08
N ASP A 71 -24.69 -25.55 -13.18
CA ASP A 71 -25.06 -24.12 -13.23
C ASP A 71 -25.98 -23.76 -12.06
N ARG A 72 -27.00 -24.59 -11.78
CA ARG A 72 -27.90 -24.38 -10.65
C ARG A 72 -27.21 -24.55 -9.30
N TYR A 73 -26.36 -25.58 -9.17
CA TYR A 73 -25.67 -25.89 -7.91
C TYR A 73 -24.65 -24.81 -7.51
N GLU A 74 -23.86 -24.33 -8.49
CA GLU A 74 -22.87 -23.28 -8.31
C GLU A 74 -23.50 -21.88 -8.22
N GLY A 75 -24.82 -21.79 -8.41
CA GLY A 75 -25.56 -20.53 -8.37
C GLY A 75 -25.21 -19.60 -9.53
N TYR A 76 -24.89 -20.17 -10.70
CA TYR A 76 -24.74 -19.40 -11.93
C TYR A 76 -26.06 -18.66 -12.23
N GLY A 77 -25.96 -17.36 -12.48
CA GLY A 77 -27.12 -16.45 -12.59
C GLY A 77 -27.62 -15.86 -11.26
N LEU A 78 -27.13 -16.34 -10.11
CA LEU A 78 -27.36 -15.74 -8.78
C LEU A 78 -26.13 -14.95 -8.28
N GLY A 79 -25.08 -14.85 -9.10
CA GLY A 79 -23.85 -14.11 -8.79
C GLY A 79 -22.93 -14.78 -7.76
N LEU A 80 -23.06 -16.09 -7.55
CA LEU A 80 -22.20 -16.84 -6.62
C LEU A 80 -20.87 -17.27 -7.27
N TYR A 81 -20.96 -17.90 -8.44
CA TYR A 81 -19.81 -18.24 -9.28
C TYR A 81 -20.11 -17.88 -10.73
N ASP A 82 -19.09 -17.37 -11.43
CA ASP A 82 -19.16 -17.14 -12.86
C ASP A 82 -18.69 -18.37 -13.63
N LYS A 83 -19.39 -18.64 -14.72
CA LYS A 83 -19.09 -19.69 -15.67
C LYS A 83 -18.05 -19.20 -16.69
N CYS A 84 -16.86 -19.79 -16.68
CA CYS A 84 -15.71 -19.33 -17.46
C CYS A 84 -15.03 -20.48 -18.19
N PHE A 85 -14.44 -20.21 -19.37
CA PHE A 85 -13.55 -21.16 -20.03
C PHE A 85 -12.08 -20.81 -19.78
N ARG A 86 -11.28 -21.81 -19.42
CA ARG A 86 -9.83 -21.67 -19.20
C ARG A 86 -9.06 -22.76 -19.92
N THR A 87 -7.79 -22.51 -20.19
CA THR A 87 -6.89 -23.50 -20.77
C THR A 87 -6.18 -24.23 -19.64
N VAL A 88 -6.27 -25.56 -19.65
CA VAL A 88 -5.54 -26.43 -18.72
C VAL A 88 -4.59 -27.34 -19.48
N GLU A 89 -3.57 -27.83 -18.78
CA GLU A 89 -2.59 -28.80 -19.27
C GLU A 89 -2.88 -30.16 -18.64
N ASN A 90 -3.10 -31.18 -19.47
CA ASN A 90 -3.27 -32.56 -18.98
C ASN A 90 -1.91 -33.28 -18.88
N GLY A 91 -1.91 -34.51 -18.35
CA GLY A 91 -0.71 -35.30 -18.12
C GLY A 91 0.16 -35.57 -19.37
N ASP A 92 -0.39 -35.42 -20.58
CA ASP A 92 0.30 -35.59 -21.85
C ASP A 92 0.82 -34.26 -22.44
N ALA A 93 0.81 -33.18 -21.64
CA ALA A 93 1.11 -31.81 -22.05
C ALA A 93 0.20 -31.26 -23.17
N ASN A 94 -0.98 -31.87 -23.36
CA ASN A 94 -2.00 -31.31 -24.25
C ASN A 94 -2.75 -30.19 -23.53
N THR A 95 -3.01 -29.12 -24.28
CA THR A 95 -3.83 -28.00 -23.80
C THR A 95 -5.29 -28.22 -24.16
N LEU A 96 -6.17 -28.04 -23.19
CA LEU A 96 -7.62 -28.23 -23.34
C LEU A 96 -8.34 -26.98 -22.85
N GLN A 97 -9.31 -26.49 -23.63
CA GLN A 97 -10.22 -25.47 -23.16
C GLN A 97 -11.35 -26.14 -22.37
N VAL A 98 -11.49 -25.75 -21.10
CA VAL A 98 -12.40 -26.39 -20.14
C VAL A 98 -13.25 -25.35 -19.44
N LEU A 99 -14.46 -25.75 -19.09
CA LEU A 99 -15.35 -25.01 -18.20
C LEU A 99 -14.78 -25.00 -16.78
N VAL A 100 -14.86 -23.85 -16.11
CA VAL A 100 -14.50 -23.62 -14.71
C VAL A 100 -15.51 -22.67 -14.09
N TYR A 101 -15.91 -22.92 -12.84
CA TYR A 101 -16.69 -21.97 -12.05
C TYR A 101 -15.73 -21.18 -11.15
N ILE A 102 -15.80 -19.85 -11.16
CA ILE A 102 -14.91 -18.98 -10.36
C ILE A 102 -15.73 -17.94 -9.61
N ASP A 103 -15.49 -17.79 -8.30
CA ASP A 103 -16.06 -16.69 -7.50
C ASP A 103 -15.17 -15.45 -7.64
N HIS A 104 -15.56 -14.53 -8.53
CA HIS A 104 -14.83 -13.28 -8.78
C HIS A 104 -15.11 -12.18 -7.75
N ILE A 105 -16.12 -12.36 -6.90
CA ILE A 105 -16.53 -11.35 -5.90
C ILE A 105 -15.79 -11.61 -4.58
N ASN A 106 -15.78 -12.85 -4.12
CA ASN A 106 -15.23 -13.23 -2.82
C ASN A 106 -13.81 -13.77 -2.98
N THR A 107 -12.86 -12.87 -3.26
CA THR A 107 -11.44 -13.20 -3.50
C THR A 107 -10.54 -13.09 -2.27
N ARG A 108 -11.08 -12.59 -1.15
CA ARG A 108 -10.34 -12.48 0.13
C ARG A 108 -10.16 -13.85 0.77
N LEU A 109 -8.94 -14.14 1.21
CA LEU A 109 -8.57 -15.40 1.86
C LEU A 109 -9.27 -15.57 3.20
N GLY A 110 -9.66 -16.81 3.53
CA GLY A 110 -10.34 -17.18 4.76
C GLY A 110 -10.07 -18.61 5.22
N ALA A 111 -10.60 -18.94 6.38
CA ALA A 111 -10.54 -20.29 6.94
C ALA A 111 -11.61 -21.19 6.32
N SER A 112 -11.29 -22.47 6.14
CA SER A 112 -12.26 -23.46 5.65
C SER A 112 -13.40 -23.68 6.64
N ARG A 113 -14.59 -23.93 6.12
CA ARG A 113 -15.68 -24.53 6.90
C ARG A 113 -15.26 -25.89 7.45
N GLN A 114 -15.82 -26.25 8.60
CA GLN A 114 -15.53 -27.53 9.26
C GLN A 114 -15.79 -28.71 8.31
N GLY A 115 -14.80 -29.58 8.15
CA GLY A 115 -14.87 -30.79 7.31
C GLY A 115 -14.90 -30.54 5.80
N TYR A 116 -15.03 -29.30 5.33
CA TYR A 116 -15.08 -28.99 3.90
C TYR A 116 -13.76 -29.30 3.20
N LEU A 117 -12.66 -28.69 3.68
CA LEU A 117 -11.33 -28.94 3.12
C LEU A 117 -10.87 -30.39 3.29
N THR A 118 -11.27 -31.07 4.36
CA THR A 118 -10.99 -32.51 4.54
C THR A 118 -11.57 -33.35 3.40
N ARG A 119 -12.74 -33.00 2.87
CA ARG A 119 -13.32 -33.69 1.71
C ARG A 119 -12.54 -33.41 0.43
N ILE A 120 -12.16 -32.15 0.21
CA ILE A 120 -11.31 -31.75 -0.92
C ILE A 120 -9.98 -32.51 -0.88
N LEU A 121 -9.34 -32.58 0.29
CA LEU A 121 -8.08 -33.31 0.49
C LEU A 121 -8.24 -34.80 0.15
N ARG A 122 -9.29 -35.46 0.65
CA ARG A 122 -9.56 -36.88 0.33
C ARG A 122 -9.79 -37.12 -1.16
N ALA A 123 -10.52 -36.22 -1.83
CA ALA A 123 -10.72 -36.30 -3.27
C ALA A 123 -9.39 -36.12 -4.02
N ALA A 124 -8.59 -35.13 -3.64
CA ALA A 124 -7.27 -34.90 -4.22
C ALA A 124 -6.33 -36.11 -4.04
N GLU A 125 -6.36 -36.76 -2.87
CA GLU A 125 -5.62 -38.00 -2.59
C GLU A 125 -6.12 -39.15 -3.47
N ALA A 126 -7.44 -39.34 -3.59
CA ALA A 126 -8.03 -40.41 -4.38
C ALA A 126 -7.72 -40.30 -5.90
N HIS A 127 -7.61 -39.07 -6.41
CA HIS A 127 -7.24 -38.80 -7.80
C HIS A 127 -5.73 -38.73 -8.04
N GLY A 128 -4.91 -38.94 -7.00
CA GLY A 128 -3.45 -38.95 -7.13
C GLY A 128 -2.84 -37.60 -7.48
N LEU A 129 -3.41 -36.49 -6.99
CA LEU A 129 -2.81 -35.17 -7.15
C LEU A 129 -1.44 -35.09 -6.44
N SER A 130 -0.59 -34.18 -6.88
CA SER A 130 0.81 -34.11 -6.43
C SER A 130 0.93 -33.91 -4.91
N GLN A 131 2.00 -34.45 -4.31
CA GLN A 131 2.24 -34.31 -2.87
C GLN A 131 2.27 -32.84 -2.44
N ARG A 132 2.89 -31.97 -3.24
CA ARG A 132 2.89 -30.51 -3.00
C ARG A 132 1.47 -29.92 -2.90
N HIS A 133 0.53 -30.37 -3.74
CA HIS A 133 -0.85 -29.91 -3.68
C HIS A 133 -1.54 -30.36 -2.39
N LEU A 134 -1.36 -31.64 -2.02
CA LEU A 134 -1.90 -32.19 -0.77
C LEU A 134 -1.35 -31.46 0.45
N ASP A 135 -0.06 -31.17 0.45
CA ASP A 135 0.61 -30.46 1.54
C ASP A 135 0.04 -29.05 1.72
N MET A 136 -0.13 -28.29 0.64
CA MET A 136 -0.76 -26.96 0.70
C MET A 136 -2.20 -27.01 1.24
N LEU A 137 -2.99 -28.03 0.87
CA LEU A 137 -4.33 -28.21 1.42
C LEU A 137 -4.30 -28.58 2.91
N ARG A 138 -3.30 -29.33 3.38
CA ARG A 138 -3.18 -29.75 4.79
C ARG A 138 -2.84 -28.59 5.73
N ILE A 139 -2.00 -27.66 5.28
CA ILE A 139 -1.58 -26.49 6.06
C ILE A 139 -2.44 -25.25 5.83
N TRP A 140 -3.60 -25.40 5.18
CA TRP A 140 -4.44 -24.24 4.88
C TRP A 140 -4.80 -23.47 6.17
N PRO A 141 -4.71 -22.13 6.18
CA PRO A 141 -4.93 -21.33 7.39
C PRO A 141 -6.25 -21.62 8.10
N ALA A 142 -6.15 -21.87 9.40
CA ALA A 142 -7.30 -21.92 10.29
C ALA A 142 -7.63 -20.51 10.83
N ASN A 143 -8.76 -20.39 11.54
CA ASN A 143 -9.12 -19.13 12.20
C ASN A 143 -8.02 -18.64 13.17
N SER A 144 -7.30 -19.55 13.83
CA SER A 144 -6.15 -19.23 14.69
C SER A 144 -5.06 -18.47 13.94
N SER A 145 -4.69 -18.90 12.73
CA SER A 145 -3.65 -18.25 11.93
C SER A 145 -4.01 -16.80 11.59
N PHE A 146 -5.28 -16.50 11.30
CA PHE A 146 -5.75 -15.11 11.12
C PHE A 146 -5.72 -14.30 12.42
N HIS A 147 -6.04 -14.92 13.57
CA HIS A 147 -5.89 -14.26 14.87
C HIS A 147 -4.42 -13.95 15.18
N THR A 148 -3.51 -14.88 14.89
CA THR A 148 -2.06 -14.68 15.01
C THR A 148 -1.60 -13.49 14.17
N PHE A 149 -2.00 -13.42 12.90
CA PHE A 149 -1.71 -12.27 12.05
C PHE A 149 -2.23 -10.96 12.66
N ASN A 150 -3.50 -10.91 13.10
CA ASN A 150 -4.08 -9.71 13.68
C ASN A 150 -3.41 -9.29 15.00
N ARG A 151 -3.00 -10.26 15.83
CA ARG A 151 -2.20 -10.04 17.03
C ARG A 151 -0.88 -9.37 16.67
N LEU A 152 -0.13 -9.92 15.72
CA LEU A 152 1.12 -9.32 15.23
C LEU A 152 0.91 -7.90 14.69
N MET A 153 -0.19 -7.62 13.99
CA MET A 153 -0.49 -6.26 13.54
C MET A 153 -0.73 -5.27 14.68
N ASN A 154 -1.31 -5.73 15.79
CA ASN A 154 -1.51 -4.93 17.00
C ASN A 154 -0.21 -4.76 17.78
N ASP A 155 0.64 -5.79 17.82
CA ASP A 155 1.98 -5.76 18.39
C ASP A 155 2.84 -4.72 17.64
N ILE A 156 2.83 -4.76 16.30
CA ILE A 156 3.46 -3.75 15.44
C ILE A 156 2.98 -2.34 15.76
N LYS A 157 1.66 -2.16 15.86
CA LYS A 157 1.05 -0.86 16.11
C LYS A 157 1.38 -0.32 17.51
N SER A 158 1.48 -1.21 18.51
CA SER A 158 1.78 -0.84 19.90
C SER A 158 3.29 -0.72 20.17
N GLY A 159 4.13 -1.29 19.31
CA GLY A 159 5.57 -1.38 19.53
C GLY A 159 6.03 -2.57 20.35
N ALA A 160 5.12 -3.46 20.74
CA ALA A 160 5.47 -4.67 21.45
C ALA A 160 6.01 -5.72 20.46
N GLY A 161 7.06 -6.45 20.85
CA GLY A 161 7.47 -7.69 20.16
C GLY A 161 8.05 -7.55 18.75
N LEU A 162 8.36 -6.33 18.30
CA LEU A 162 9.11 -6.13 17.06
C LEU A 162 10.62 -6.11 17.31
N PRO A 163 11.45 -6.48 16.32
CA PRO A 163 12.86 -6.15 16.34
C PRO A 163 13.05 -4.64 16.53
N ASP A 164 14.07 -4.24 17.31
CA ASP A 164 14.37 -2.83 17.62
C ASP A 164 14.57 -1.94 16.38
N SER A 165 14.72 -2.54 15.19
CA SER A 165 14.92 -1.88 13.91
C SER A 165 13.70 -1.12 13.36
N ILE A 166 12.50 -1.26 13.94
CA ILE A 166 11.29 -0.59 13.43
C ILE A 166 11.03 0.72 14.21
N LYS A 167 11.33 1.86 13.57
CA LYS A 167 11.15 3.21 14.13
C LYS A 167 9.68 3.52 14.45
N TRP A 168 9.44 4.15 15.60
CA TRP A 168 8.11 4.41 16.19
C TRP A 168 7.14 5.16 15.27
N GLN A 169 7.67 6.14 14.55
CA GLN A 169 6.93 7.05 13.65
C GLN A 169 6.22 6.35 12.49
N ASP A 170 6.71 5.18 12.05
CA ASP A 170 6.17 4.50 10.87
C ASP A 170 5.24 3.33 11.21
N ARG A 171 5.04 3.00 12.48
CA ARG A 171 4.28 1.82 12.93
C ARG A 171 2.83 1.80 12.47
N HIS A 172 2.19 2.97 12.41
CA HIS A 172 0.81 3.09 11.91
C HIS A 172 0.74 2.86 10.40
N ARG A 173 1.70 3.41 9.64
CA ARG A 173 1.84 3.21 8.20
C ARG A 173 2.09 1.73 7.91
N LEU A 174 3.05 1.14 8.62
CA LEU A 174 3.46 -0.26 8.50
C LEU A 174 2.30 -1.23 8.82
N SER A 175 1.61 -1.04 9.95
CA SER A 175 0.46 -1.89 10.34
C SER A 175 -0.66 -1.83 9.30
N ARG A 176 -0.92 -0.65 8.71
CA ARG A 176 -1.92 -0.49 7.64
C ARG A 176 -1.50 -1.22 6.37
N GLU A 177 -0.28 -1.00 5.90
CA GLU A 177 0.22 -1.62 4.65
C GLU A 177 0.32 -3.15 4.79
N MET A 178 0.79 -3.65 5.94
CA MET A 178 0.80 -5.09 6.21
C MET A 178 -0.61 -5.71 6.17
N LYS A 179 -1.65 -5.01 6.66
CA LYS A 179 -3.04 -5.47 6.55
C LYS A 179 -3.53 -5.54 5.11
N GLU A 180 -3.09 -4.63 4.26
CA GLU A 180 -3.39 -4.66 2.82
C GLU A 180 -2.71 -5.87 2.14
N LEU A 181 -1.50 -6.20 2.59
CA LEU A 181 -0.71 -7.35 2.13
C LEU A 181 -1.07 -8.69 2.79
N ARG A 182 -2.03 -8.74 3.72
CA ARG A 182 -2.37 -9.94 4.52
C ARG A 182 -2.48 -11.20 3.68
N ASP A 183 -3.30 -11.15 2.63
CA ASP A 183 -3.60 -12.34 1.81
C ASP A 183 -2.36 -12.80 1.04
N LYS A 184 -1.52 -11.86 0.58
CA LYS A 184 -0.25 -12.16 -0.08
C LYS A 184 0.74 -12.83 0.88
N VAL A 185 0.90 -12.28 2.09
CA VAL A 185 1.79 -12.84 3.12
C VAL A 185 1.33 -14.24 3.54
N MET A 186 0.02 -14.47 3.67
CA MET A 186 -0.54 -15.79 3.97
C MET A 186 -0.25 -16.78 2.84
N LEU A 187 -0.44 -16.39 1.58
CA LEU A 187 -0.12 -17.24 0.43
C LEU A 187 1.38 -17.54 0.33
N ASP A 188 2.25 -16.55 0.55
CA ASP A 188 3.70 -16.72 0.61
C ASP A 188 4.07 -17.78 1.66
N ALA A 189 3.47 -17.72 2.86
CA ALA A 189 3.69 -18.69 3.93
C ALA A 189 3.17 -20.10 3.55
N ILE A 190 2.01 -20.22 2.89
CA ILE A 190 1.49 -21.51 2.42
C ILE A 190 2.41 -22.14 1.37
N PHE A 191 2.91 -21.33 0.43
CA PHE A 191 3.78 -21.84 -0.64
C PHE A 191 5.14 -22.31 -0.13
N GLN A 192 5.67 -21.65 0.90
CA GLN A 192 6.91 -22.01 1.58
C GLN A 192 6.72 -23.18 2.55
N GLY A 193 5.57 -23.26 3.21
CA GLY A 193 5.26 -24.24 4.24
C GLY A 193 4.74 -25.58 3.73
N ALA A 194 4.73 -25.82 2.43
CA ALA A 194 4.29 -27.10 1.88
C ALA A 194 5.15 -28.25 2.47
N GLY A 195 4.51 -29.12 3.25
CA GLY A 195 5.11 -30.28 3.91
C GLY A 195 5.21 -30.12 5.42
N LEU A 196 4.92 -28.93 5.95
CA LEU A 196 4.88 -28.65 7.38
C LEU A 196 3.60 -29.19 8.03
N ASN A 197 3.64 -29.34 9.36
CA ASN A 197 2.44 -29.49 10.17
C ASN A 197 1.87 -28.11 10.58
N ALA A 198 0.72 -28.10 11.27
CA ALA A 198 0.02 -26.86 11.63
C ALA A 198 0.82 -25.97 12.60
N GLU A 199 1.56 -26.54 13.55
CA GLU A 199 2.37 -25.78 14.51
C GLU A 199 3.59 -25.15 13.81
N GLU A 200 4.25 -25.92 12.94
CA GLU A 200 5.35 -25.43 12.10
C GLU A 200 4.89 -24.34 11.13
N TYR A 201 3.69 -24.48 10.56
CA TYR A 201 3.09 -23.47 9.71
C TYR A 201 2.83 -22.16 10.47
N ASP A 202 2.25 -22.23 11.67
CA ASP A 202 1.99 -21.02 12.45
C ASP A 202 3.31 -20.30 12.79
N PHE A 203 4.39 -21.03 13.12
CA PHE A 203 5.73 -20.44 13.29
C PHE A 203 6.24 -19.76 12.01
N LEU A 204 6.14 -20.45 10.86
CA LEU A 204 6.54 -19.90 9.57
C LEU A 204 5.73 -18.64 9.21
N LEU A 205 4.43 -18.62 9.53
CA LEU A 205 3.58 -17.45 9.29
C LEU A 205 4.08 -16.25 10.11
N GLU A 206 4.42 -16.44 11.38
CA GLU A 206 5.00 -15.38 12.21
C GLU A 206 6.32 -14.86 11.62
N GLU A 207 7.22 -15.76 11.21
CA GLU A 207 8.49 -15.39 10.57
C GLU A 207 8.27 -14.62 9.27
N THR A 208 7.35 -15.08 8.41
CA THR A 208 7.03 -14.43 7.12
C THR A 208 6.48 -13.02 7.35
N VAL A 209 5.58 -12.85 8.33
CA VAL A 209 5.03 -11.54 8.71
C VAL A 209 6.14 -10.61 9.21
N CYS A 210 7.00 -11.09 10.11
CA CYS A 210 8.11 -10.33 10.67
C CYS A 210 9.16 -9.95 9.62
N SER A 211 9.45 -10.86 8.68
CA SER A 211 10.37 -10.60 7.56
C SER A 211 9.82 -9.50 6.65
N ARG A 212 8.55 -9.62 6.22
CA ARG A 212 7.91 -8.59 5.39
C ARG A 212 7.83 -7.23 6.08
N ALA A 213 7.54 -7.22 7.38
CA ALA A 213 7.51 -5.98 8.17
C ALA A 213 8.89 -5.30 8.24
N ARG A 214 9.98 -6.09 8.37
CA ARG A 214 11.35 -5.58 8.32
C ARG A 214 11.69 -4.98 6.95
N ASP A 215 11.33 -5.67 5.86
CA ASP A 215 11.58 -5.18 4.50
C ASP A 215 10.89 -3.82 4.24
N LEU A 216 9.62 -3.70 4.62
CA LEU A 216 8.87 -2.44 4.49
C LEU A 216 9.46 -1.34 5.37
N SER A 217 9.84 -1.67 6.61
CA SER A 217 10.49 -0.71 7.51
C SER A 217 11.80 -0.19 6.91
N TYR A 218 12.60 -1.07 6.31
CA TYR A 218 13.84 -0.67 5.64
C TYR A 218 13.56 0.22 4.43
N GLN A 219 12.52 -0.07 3.64
CA GLN A 219 12.11 0.78 2.53
C GLN A 219 11.71 2.19 3.00
N TYR A 220 10.93 2.30 4.09
CA TYR A 220 10.56 3.60 4.64
C TYR A 220 11.76 4.39 5.17
N GLU A 221 12.72 3.71 5.79
CA GLU A 221 13.95 4.35 6.23
C GLU A 221 14.78 4.87 5.04
N MET A 222 14.84 4.11 3.95
CA MET A 222 15.50 4.54 2.71
C MET A 222 14.79 5.74 2.06
N GLU A 223 13.45 5.73 2.01
CA GLU A 223 12.63 6.86 1.55
C GLU A 223 12.90 8.11 2.40
N ARG A 224 12.87 7.98 3.73
CA ARG A 224 13.15 9.08 4.66
C ARG A 224 14.56 9.62 4.47
N THR A 225 15.56 8.75 4.44
CA THR A 225 16.96 9.15 4.26
C THR A 225 17.15 9.91 2.96
N THR A 226 16.54 9.41 1.88
CA THR A 226 16.57 10.08 0.57
C THR A 226 15.95 11.47 0.64
N SER A 227 14.78 11.62 1.28
CA SER A 227 14.13 12.91 1.49
C SER A 227 15.00 13.87 2.31
N LEU A 228 15.55 13.41 3.43
CA LEU A 228 16.42 14.20 4.30
C LEU A 228 17.66 14.70 3.56
N VAL A 229 18.30 13.86 2.75
CA VAL A 229 19.46 14.27 1.94
C VAL A 229 19.09 15.35 0.92
N VAL A 230 17.93 15.22 0.26
CA VAL A 230 17.45 16.23 -0.70
C VAL A 230 17.20 17.56 0.02
N ASP A 231 16.50 17.53 1.15
CA ASP A 231 16.22 18.73 1.95
C ASP A 231 17.50 19.36 2.52
N TYR A 232 18.45 18.55 3.01
CA TYR A 232 19.75 19.04 3.50
C TYR A 232 20.51 19.81 2.41
N VAL A 233 20.62 19.22 1.21
CA VAL A 233 21.31 19.86 0.07
C VAL A 233 20.57 21.12 -0.38
N GLY A 234 19.23 21.06 -0.42
CA GLY A 234 18.38 22.20 -0.75
C GLY A 234 18.56 23.35 0.24
N LEU A 235 18.52 23.07 1.54
CA LEU A 235 18.71 24.05 2.62
C LEU A 235 20.12 24.64 2.58
N THR A 236 21.14 23.82 2.30
CA THR A 236 22.52 24.31 2.12
C THR A 236 22.63 25.32 0.95
N ARG A 237 21.88 25.13 -0.14
CA ARG A 237 21.82 26.09 -1.25
C ARG A 237 20.99 27.31 -0.87
N PHE A 238 19.86 27.11 -0.19
CA PHE A 238 18.96 28.15 0.24
C PHE A 238 19.60 29.12 1.25
N LEU A 239 20.37 28.61 2.22
CA LEU A 239 21.12 29.43 3.18
C LEU A 239 22.15 30.32 2.48
N ARG A 240 22.90 29.79 1.51
CA ARG A 240 23.83 30.58 0.67
C ARG A 240 23.09 31.65 -0.14
N HIS A 241 21.89 31.34 -0.62
CA HIS A 241 21.04 32.31 -1.32
C HIS A 241 20.60 33.46 -0.39
N ILE A 242 20.17 33.14 0.83
CA ILE A 242 19.81 34.15 1.84
C ILE A 242 21.03 35.05 2.16
N GLU A 243 22.20 34.47 2.36
CA GLU A 243 23.44 35.24 2.58
C GLU A 243 23.75 36.18 1.42
N SER A 244 23.60 35.70 0.17
CA SER A 244 23.77 36.54 -1.01
C SER A 244 22.77 37.71 -1.04
N LEU A 245 21.50 37.48 -0.67
CA LEU A 245 20.51 38.55 -0.56
C LEU A 245 20.87 39.55 0.54
N LYS A 246 21.32 39.09 1.71
CA LYS A 246 21.73 39.96 2.82
C LYS A 246 22.93 40.86 2.48
N GLN A 247 23.79 40.44 1.54
CA GLN A 247 24.95 41.20 1.08
C GLN A 247 24.61 42.23 -0.01
N LYS A 248 23.40 42.24 -0.56
CA LYS A 248 23.00 43.21 -1.59
C LYS A 248 22.60 44.55 -1.00
N GLU A 249 23.42 45.57 -1.24
CA GLU A 249 23.18 46.95 -0.78
C GLU A 249 21.85 47.53 -1.29
N ASN A 250 21.46 47.23 -2.53
CA ASN A 250 20.26 47.78 -3.18
C ASN A 250 19.07 46.80 -3.20
N LEU A 251 19.02 45.82 -2.29
CA LEU A 251 17.99 44.79 -2.30
C LEU A 251 16.57 45.37 -2.21
N VAL A 252 16.33 46.33 -1.31
CA VAL A 252 15.01 46.95 -1.14
C VAL A 252 14.55 47.65 -2.41
N ASP A 253 15.46 48.30 -3.12
CA ASP A 253 15.14 48.97 -4.38
C ASP A 253 14.83 47.96 -5.50
N GLU A 254 15.58 46.85 -5.58
CA GLU A 254 15.27 45.74 -6.50
C GLU A 254 13.87 45.14 -6.23
N LEU A 255 13.44 45.11 -4.97
CA LEU A 255 12.14 44.56 -4.57
C LEU A 255 10.99 45.54 -4.77
N ARG A 256 11.25 46.84 -5.01
CA ARG A 256 10.22 47.85 -5.31
C ARG A 256 9.89 47.82 -6.81
N VAL A 257 9.11 46.82 -7.21
CA VAL A 257 8.66 46.67 -8.60
C VAL A 257 7.29 47.34 -8.79
N PRO A 258 7.16 48.37 -9.66
CA PRO A 258 5.87 48.99 -9.96
C PRO A 258 4.87 47.99 -10.54
N GLY A 259 3.63 47.96 -10.02
CA GLY A 259 2.58 47.05 -10.49
C GLY A 259 2.76 45.58 -10.08
N SER A 260 3.61 45.29 -9.09
CA SER A 260 3.77 43.95 -8.52
C SER A 260 2.54 43.49 -7.72
N THR A 261 2.43 42.18 -7.49
CA THR A 261 1.36 41.61 -6.66
C THR A 261 1.38 42.22 -5.26
N ASN A 262 0.22 42.69 -4.81
CA ASN A 262 0.04 43.35 -3.53
C ASN A 262 -0.14 42.39 -2.35
N GLU A 263 0.01 41.08 -2.57
CA GLU A 263 -0.24 40.08 -1.54
C GLU A 263 0.73 38.88 -1.56
N VAL A 264 0.95 38.32 -0.38
CA VAL A 264 1.48 36.97 -0.15
C VAL A 264 0.33 36.15 0.42
N ALA A 265 -0.04 35.06 -0.25
CA ALA A 265 -1.13 34.19 0.20
C ALA A 265 -0.73 32.72 0.08
N GLY A 266 -1.02 31.94 1.12
CA GLY A 266 -0.77 30.50 1.16
C GLY A 266 -0.81 29.94 2.57
N LEU A 267 -1.07 28.64 2.69
CA LEU A 267 -1.10 27.92 3.98
C LEU A 267 -2.08 28.52 5.01
N GLY A 268 -3.16 29.16 4.56
CA GLY A 268 -4.14 29.80 5.45
C GLY A 268 -3.75 31.21 5.91
N VAL A 269 -2.62 31.76 5.46
CA VAL A 269 -2.17 33.12 5.73
C VAL A 269 -2.38 34.00 4.49
N ILE A 270 -2.85 35.23 4.71
CA ILE A 270 -2.94 36.28 3.68
C ILE A 270 -2.32 37.56 4.24
N ILE A 271 -1.26 38.04 3.61
CA ILE A 271 -0.62 39.33 3.90
C ILE A 271 -0.88 40.24 2.70
N THR A 272 -1.60 41.34 2.91
CA THR A 272 -2.03 42.25 1.83
C THR A 272 -1.95 43.72 2.26
N ASN A 273 -1.94 44.66 1.33
CA ASN A 273 -2.14 46.08 1.62
C ASN A 273 -3.57 46.56 1.29
N ASP A 274 -4.43 45.64 0.83
CA ASP A 274 -5.84 45.91 0.53
C ASP A 274 -6.73 45.46 1.71
N PRO A 275 -7.24 46.39 2.53
CA PRO A 275 -8.13 46.04 3.64
C PRO A 275 -9.48 45.49 3.17
N ALA A 276 -9.87 45.71 1.91
CA ALA A 276 -11.13 45.23 1.34
C ALA A 276 -11.01 43.85 0.67
N ARG A 277 -9.82 43.23 0.72
CA ARG A 277 -9.57 41.90 0.15
C ARG A 277 -10.49 40.84 0.76
N GLU A 278 -11.29 40.17 -0.07
CA GLU A 278 -12.16 39.06 0.37
C GLU A 278 -11.34 37.89 0.92
N HIS A 279 -11.78 37.29 2.04
CA HIS A 279 -11.13 36.15 2.67
C HIS A 279 -12.12 35.32 3.50
N GLY A 280 -11.83 34.03 3.69
CA GLY A 280 -12.59 33.15 4.57
C GLY A 280 -12.30 33.42 6.06
N PRO A 281 -13.23 33.07 6.96
CA PRO A 281 -13.09 33.31 8.41
C PRO A 281 -11.94 32.53 9.06
N GLU A 282 -11.46 31.46 8.42
CA GLU A 282 -10.34 30.63 8.87
C GLU A 282 -8.95 31.17 8.51
N HIS A 283 -8.86 32.23 7.70
CA HIS A 283 -7.57 32.78 7.28
C HIS A 283 -6.98 33.73 8.34
N ARG A 284 -5.66 33.60 8.57
CA ARG A 284 -4.86 34.62 9.26
C ARG A 284 -4.66 35.80 8.29
N PHE A 285 -5.48 36.84 8.45
CA PHE A 285 -5.54 38.00 7.55
C PHE A 285 -4.79 39.20 8.13
N ILE A 286 -3.74 39.64 7.43
CA ILE A 286 -2.80 40.67 7.87
C ILE A 286 -2.76 41.81 6.85
N VAL A 287 -3.14 43.01 7.27
CA VAL A 287 -3.14 44.21 6.40
C VAL A 287 -1.96 45.11 6.74
N VAL A 288 -0.99 45.23 5.83
CA VAL A 288 0.24 46.02 6.03
C VAL A 288 0.68 46.72 4.75
N GLU A 289 1.18 47.95 4.88
CA GLU A 289 1.68 48.73 3.74
C GLU A 289 2.84 48.05 2.99
N HIS A 290 3.62 47.22 3.71
CA HIS A 290 4.78 46.51 3.17
C HIS A 290 4.41 45.27 2.34
N ALA A 291 3.13 44.89 2.23
CA ALA A 291 2.73 43.65 1.54
C ALA A 291 3.32 43.49 0.10
N PRO A 292 3.44 44.54 -0.75
CA PRO A 292 4.07 44.39 -2.07
C PRO A 292 5.56 44.03 -1.99
N ILE A 293 6.32 44.63 -1.07
CA ILE A 293 7.74 44.31 -0.91
C ILE A 293 7.92 42.89 -0.34
N LEU A 294 7.03 42.48 0.57
CA LEU A 294 6.97 41.11 1.10
C LEU A 294 6.67 40.10 -0.01
N ALA A 295 5.74 40.41 -0.91
CA ALA A 295 5.41 39.55 -2.05
C ALA A 295 6.58 39.37 -3.03
N ASN A 296 7.32 40.44 -3.30
CA ASN A 296 8.52 40.36 -4.13
C ASN A 296 9.64 39.60 -3.42
N LEU A 297 9.82 39.79 -2.10
CA LEU A 297 10.82 39.08 -1.32
C LEU A 297 10.50 37.57 -1.25
N TRP A 298 9.25 37.20 -1.03
CA TRP A 298 8.78 35.82 -1.06
C TRP A 298 9.12 35.13 -2.38
N ARG A 299 8.80 35.78 -3.51
CA ARG A 299 9.16 35.29 -4.85
C ARG A 299 10.68 35.16 -5.01
N ARG A 300 11.44 36.14 -4.55
CA ARG A 300 12.91 36.15 -4.65
C ARG A 300 13.56 35.04 -3.83
N LEU A 301 12.98 34.71 -2.67
CA LEU A 301 13.44 33.63 -1.82
C LEU A 301 13.13 32.27 -2.43
N PHE A 302 11.89 32.00 -2.86
CA PHE A 302 11.44 30.62 -3.10
C PHE A 302 11.27 30.20 -4.56
N PHE A 303 11.32 31.13 -5.53
CA PHE A 303 11.14 30.81 -6.96
C PHE A 303 12.50 30.70 -7.67
N GLN A 304 13.51 30.17 -6.98
CA GLN A 304 14.87 29.95 -7.49
C GLN A 304 15.20 28.45 -7.47
N GLU A 305 16.22 28.02 -8.22
CA GLU A 305 16.64 26.61 -8.32
C GLU A 305 17.47 26.12 -7.11
N HIS A 306 17.03 26.41 -5.88
CA HIS A 306 17.59 25.78 -4.67
C HIS A 306 16.87 24.49 -4.28
N GLY A 307 15.65 24.26 -4.77
CA GLY A 307 14.91 23.01 -4.55
C GLY A 307 14.24 22.87 -3.19
N ILE A 308 14.01 23.99 -2.47
CA ILE A 308 13.30 24.00 -1.17
C ILE A 308 11.88 24.51 -1.36
N SER A 309 10.93 23.73 -0.84
CA SER A 309 9.53 24.13 -0.77
C SER A 309 9.34 25.18 0.33
N PRO A 310 8.48 26.19 0.13
CA PRO A 310 8.09 27.11 1.21
C PRO A 310 7.49 26.42 2.44
N ARG A 311 7.05 25.15 2.30
CA ARG A 311 6.48 24.35 3.37
C ARG A 311 7.53 23.68 4.26
N THR A 312 8.78 23.54 3.81
CA THR A 312 9.81 22.74 4.51
C THR A 312 10.09 23.26 5.93
N CYS A 313 10.07 24.57 6.14
CA CYS A 313 10.38 25.18 7.45
C CYS A 313 9.28 26.14 7.95
N ASN A 314 8.03 25.99 7.52
CA ASN A 314 6.93 26.90 7.88
C ASN A 314 7.25 28.39 7.60
N PHE A 315 7.94 28.68 6.50
CA PHE A 315 8.42 30.04 6.22
C PHE A 315 7.30 31.08 6.11
N MET A 316 6.07 30.66 5.79
CA MET A 316 4.90 31.55 5.76
C MET A 316 4.61 32.15 7.15
N GLU A 317 4.79 31.39 8.22
CA GLU A 317 4.57 31.89 9.58
C GLU A 317 5.60 32.96 9.94
N ALA A 318 6.88 32.80 9.56
CA ALA A 318 7.88 33.85 9.74
C ALA A 318 7.51 35.15 9.01
N PHE A 319 6.93 35.05 7.82
CA PHE A 319 6.43 36.23 7.09
C PHE A 319 5.24 36.86 7.82
N ALA A 320 4.31 36.06 8.31
CA ALA A 320 3.14 36.51 9.06
C ALA A 320 3.53 37.24 10.35
N ASP A 321 4.42 36.63 11.15
CA ASP A 321 4.85 37.16 12.43
C ASP A 321 5.61 38.48 12.27
N VAL A 322 6.47 38.61 11.26
CA VAL A 322 7.14 39.89 10.98
C VAL A 322 6.16 40.93 10.47
N ALA A 323 5.21 40.55 9.62
CA ALA A 323 4.20 41.47 9.09
C ALA A 323 3.32 42.04 10.21
N GLU A 324 2.86 41.23 11.17
CA GLU A 324 2.06 41.73 12.30
C GLU A 324 2.80 42.73 13.19
N ASN A 325 4.14 42.64 13.23
CA ASN A 325 4.97 43.44 14.11
C ASN A 325 5.77 44.51 13.36
N CYS A 326 5.38 44.91 12.14
CA CYS A 326 6.15 45.84 11.31
C CYS A 326 5.64 47.29 11.26
N GLU A 327 4.63 47.64 12.06
CA GLU A 327 4.10 49.00 12.09
C GLU A 327 5.19 50.04 12.40
N GLY A 328 5.28 51.09 11.58
CA GLY A 328 6.26 52.17 11.71
C GLY A 328 7.70 51.79 11.35
N LYS A 329 7.98 50.55 10.91
CA LYS A 329 9.32 50.12 10.49
C LYS A 329 9.61 50.53 9.05
N SER A 330 10.89 50.82 8.75
CA SER A 330 11.30 51.08 7.38
C SER A 330 11.25 49.80 6.53
N PRO A 331 11.08 49.88 5.21
CA PRO A 331 11.14 48.70 4.34
C PRO A 331 12.46 47.91 4.46
N GLN A 332 13.57 48.60 4.77
CA GLN A 332 14.85 47.97 5.04
C GLN A 332 14.80 47.10 6.30
N ASP A 333 14.26 47.63 7.40
CA ASP A 333 14.14 46.90 8.66
C ASP A 333 13.24 45.67 8.52
N VAL A 334 12.13 45.79 7.78
CA VAL A 334 11.20 44.68 7.53
C VAL A 334 11.87 43.57 6.72
N VAL A 335 12.56 43.92 5.62
CA VAL A 335 13.29 42.93 4.80
C VAL A 335 14.39 42.26 5.61
N THR A 336 15.15 43.01 6.41
CA THR A 336 16.20 42.46 7.28
C THR A 336 15.63 41.50 8.32
N GLN A 337 14.50 41.83 8.95
CA GLN A 337 13.85 40.96 9.94
C GLN A 337 13.33 39.66 9.33
N ILE A 338 12.72 39.70 8.14
CA ILE A 338 12.30 38.48 7.46
C ILE A 338 13.49 37.61 7.07
N LEU A 339 14.53 38.20 6.46
CA LEU A 339 15.72 37.43 6.08
C LEU A 339 16.37 36.77 7.30
N ALA A 340 16.38 37.43 8.46
CA ALA A 340 16.86 36.85 9.71
C ALA A 340 15.97 35.70 10.20
N ALA A 341 14.64 35.89 10.27
CA ALA A 341 13.70 34.87 10.72
C ALA A 341 13.69 33.62 9.81
N VAL A 342 13.70 33.83 8.50
CA VAL A 342 13.79 32.74 7.51
C VAL A 342 15.12 32.01 7.61
N GLN A 343 16.23 32.74 7.81
CA GLN A 343 17.55 32.13 8.01
C GLN A 343 17.57 31.26 9.27
N GLU A 344 17.04 31.76 10.38
CA GLU A 344 16.99 31.04 11.65
C GLU A 344 16.21 29.73 11.52
N LEU A 345 15.00 29.77 10.93
CA LEU A 345 14.20 28.57 10.67
C LEU A 345 14.93 27.57 9.76
N ALA A 346 15.59 28.06 8.71
CA ALA A 346 16.35 27.22 7.78
C ALA A 346 17.58 26.58 8.46
N VAL A 347 18.32 27.31 9.29
CA VAL A 347 19.47 26.79 10.06
C VAL A 347 19.02 25.75 11.08
N ASN A 348 17.97 26.04 11.86
CA ASN A 348 17.45 25.08 12.85
C ASN A 348 16.98 23.80 12.18
N THR A 349 16.27 23.90 11.05
CA THR A 349 15.83 22.72 10.28
C THR A 349 17.01 21.96 9.70
N HIS A 350 18.00 22.67 9.12
CA HIS A 350 19.20 22.08 8.53
C HIS A 350 20.01 21.29 9.55
N HIS A 351 20.20 21.85 10.75
CA HIS A 351 20.89 21.18 11.85
C HIS A 351 20.12 19.95 12.35
N GLY A 352 18.80 20.04 12.53
CA GLY A 352 17.98 18.89 12.90
C GLY A 352 18.05 17.75 11.87
N ILE A 353 18.10 18.08 10.57
CA ILE A 353 18.30 17.09 9.50
C ILE A 353 19.71 16.48 9.56
N GLU A 354 20.74 17.26 9.91
CA GLU A 354 22.11 16.79 10.08
C GLU A 354 22.19 15.74 11.19
N GLU A 355 21.63 16.04 12.37
CA GLU A 355 21.55 15.10 13.51
C GLU A 355 20.80 13.81 13.13
N ASP A 356 19.67 13.94 12.42
CA ASP A 356 18.90 12.80 11.92
C ASP A 356 19.75 11.92 10.98
N LEU A 357 20.48 12.52 10.04
CA LEU A 357 21.33 11.79 9.09
C LEU A 357 22.53 11.12 9.77
N GLU A 358 23.12 11.75 10.79
CA GLU A 358 24.17 11.15 11.61
C GLU A 358 23.65 9.95 12.40
N SER A 359 22.44 10.03 12.94
CA SER A 359 21.81 8.92 13.66
C SER A 359 21.54 7.68 12.80
N ILE A 360 21.36 7.86 11.48
CA ILE A 360 21.11 6.78 10.51
C ILE A 360 22.42 6.12 10.03
N ARG A 361 23.56 6.81 10.14
CA ARG A 361 24.87 6.32 9.69
C ARG A 361 25.54 5.35 10.67
N ILE A 362 25.02 5.23 11.89
CA ILE A 362 25.48 4.33 12.97
C ILE A 362 24.76 3.00 12.82
#